data_AF-A0A7R9HV68-F1
#
_entry.id   AF-A0A7R9HV68-F1
#
_cell.length_a   1.000
_cell.length_b   1.000
_cell.length_c   1.000
_cell.angle_alpha   90.00
_cell.angle_beta   90.00
_cell.angle_gamma   90.00
#
_symmetry.space_group_name_H-M   'P 1'
#
loop_
_entity.id
_entity.type
_entity.pdbx_description
1 polymer ?
#
loop_
_entity_poly.entity_id
_entity_poly.type
_entity_poly.pdbx_seq_one_letter_code
_entity_poly.pdbx_strand_id
1 'polypeptide(L)'
;MTKLMEWIFGAILFLGVWAALLTWHLKSGFLKDYSDVIIPFPLIVLLYAVAVILWRVFTFNDCEGAAKELQQQIIQAKEDLRSKGFIFEEK
;
A
#
# COMPACT_ATOMS: atom_id res chain seq x y z
N MET A 1 -3.59 -6.44 -17.66
CA MET A 1 -2.31 -6.66 -16.95
C MET A 1 -2.51 -6.24 -15.51
N THR A 2 -2.39 -7.16 -14.55
CA THR A 2 -2.64 -6.85 -13.14
C THR A 2 -1.51 -5.97 -12.60
N LYS A 3 -1.84 -4.91 -11.88
CA LYS A 3 -0.84 -4.03 -11.23
C LYS A 3 0.16 -4.80 -10.38
N LEU A 4 -0.27 -5.93 -9.82
CA LEU A 4 0.58 -6.86 -9.07
C LEU A 4 1.76 -7.42 -9.90
N MET A 5 1.56 -7.76 -11.18
CA MET A 5 2.66 -8.23 -12.04
C MET A 5 3.71 -7.14 -12.27
N GLU A 6 3.28 -5.89 -12.48
CA GLU A 6 4.19 -4.74 -12.65
C GLU A 6 5.06 -4.54 -11.40
N TRP A 7 4.46 -4.63 -10.21
CA TRP A 7 5.18 -4.51 -8.94
C TRP A 7 6.14 -5.67 -8.67
N ILE A 8 5.72 -6.91 -8.95
CA ILE A 8 6.59 -8.10 -8.80
C ILE A 8 7.80 -8.00 -9.73
N PHE A 9 7.60 -7.59 -10.98
CA PHE A 9 8.69 -7.42 -11.92
C PHE A 9 9.71 -6.37 -11.44
N GLY A 10 9.23 -5.21 -10.96
CA GLY A 10 10.08 -4.19 -10.36
C GLY A 10 10.84 -4.68 -9.13
N ALA A 11 10.17 -5.44 -8.25
CA ALA A 11 10.79 -6.00 -7.05
C ALA A 11 11.90 -7.02 -7.40
N ILE A 12 11.67 -7.88 -8.39
CA ILE A 12 12.67 -8.85 -8.86
C ILE A 12 13.90 -8.14 -9.43
N LEU A 13 13.72 -7.11 -10.27
CA LEU A 13 14.84 -6.35 -10.81
C LEU A 13 15.66 -5.68 -9.70
N PHE A 14 14.99 -5.06 -8.74
CA PHE A 14 15.64 -4.42 -7.60
C PHE A 14 16.44 -5.42 -6.75
N LEU A 15 15.83 -6.55 -6.38
CA LEU A 15 16.50 -7.61 -5.61
C LEU A 15 17.64 -8.25 -6.40
N GLY A 16 17.51 -8.38 -7.72
CA GLY A 16 18.56 -8.89 -8.60
C GLY A 16 19.81 -8.00 -8.59
N VAL A 17 19.62 -6.68 -8.71
CA VAL A 17 20.72 -5.70 -8.61
C VAL A 17 21.36 -5.73 -7.22
N TRP A 18 20.55 -5.79 -6.17
CA TRP A 18 21.07 -5.88 -4.80
C TRP A 18 21.88 -7.16 -4.55
N ALA A 19 21.40 -8.33 -5.02
CA ALA A 19 22.12 -9.60 -4.91
C ALA A 19 23.42 -9.60 -5.73
N ALA A 20 23.43 -8.97 -6.90
CA ALA A 20 24.64 -8.77 -7.69
C ALA A 20 25.67 -7.91 -6.94
N LEU A 21 25.23 -6.84 -6.27
CA LEU A 21 26.10 -6.00 -5.44
C LEU A 21 26.65 -6.78 -4.24
N LEU A 22 25.84 -7.65 -3.62
CA LEU A 22 26.26 -8.50 -2.51
C LEU A 22 27.35 -9.51 -2.93
N THR A 23 27.16 -10.16 -4.08
CA THR A 23 28.13 -11.13 -4.62
C THR A 23 29.43 -10.46 -5.08
N TRP A 24 29.35 -9.27 -5.67
CA TRP A 24 30.51 -8.46 -6.04
C TRP A 24 31.29 -7.97 -4.82
N HIS A 25 30.59 -7.59 -3.76
CA HIS A 25 31.16 -7.23 -2.46
C HIS A 25 31.96 -8.38 -1.83
N LEU A 26 31.44 -9.61 -1.88
CA LEU A 26 32.15 -10.79 -1.35
C LEU A 26 33.43 -11.12 -2.14
N LYS A 27 33.46 -10.80 -3.44
CA LYS A 27 34.56 -11.15 -4.35
C LYS A 27 35.63 -10.06 -4.48
N SER A 28 35.25 -8.80 -4.40
CA SER A 28 36.15 -7.66 -4.54
C SER A 28 36.01 -6.76 -3.32
N GLY A 29 37.07 -6.63 -2.53
CA GLY A 29 37.09 -5.83 -1.30
C GLY A 29 36.89 -4.32 -1.51
N PHE A 30 36.46 -3.87 -2.69
CA PHE A 30 36.24 -2.48 -3.05
C PHE A 30 35.03 -1.86 -2.35
N LEU A 31 34.05 -2.68 -1.97
CA LEU A 31 32.83 -2.24 -1.27
C LEU A 31 32.85 -2.58 0.23
N LYS A 32 33.99 -3.03 0.79
CA LYS A 32 34.11 -3.40 2.20
C LYS A 32 33.80 -2.24 3.16
N ASP A 33 34.05 -1.01 2.72
CA ASP A 33 33.76 0.18 3.54
C ASP A 33 32.26 0.54 3.55
N TYR A 34 31.47 -0.03 2.63
CA TYR A 34 30.02 0.24 2.52
C TYR A 34 29.15 -0.99 2.87
N SER A 35 29.76 -2.07 3.39
CA SER A 35 29.05 -3.29 3.77
C SER A 35 27.93 -3.03 4.78
N ASP A 36 28.19 -2.14 5.74
CA ASP A 36 27.27 -1.76 6.81
C ASP A 36 25.98 -1.12 6.29
N VAL A 37 26.00 -0.59 5.06
CA VAL A 37 24.83 0.03 4.43
C VAL A 37 24.19 -0.90 3.40
N ILE A 38 25.00 -1.60 2.60
CA ILE A 38 24.50 -2.44 1.48
C ILE A 38 23.74 -3.67 2.01
N ILE A 39 24.23 -4.31 3.06
CA ILE A 39 23.62 -5.52 3.61
C ILE A 39 22.22 -5.26 4.21
N PRO A 40 22.03 -4.25 5.09
CA PRO A 40 20.71 -3.99 5.66
C PRO A 40 19.76 -3.20 4.74
N PHE A 41 20.20 -2.76 3.56
CA PHE A 41 19.44 -1.86 2.68
C PHE A 41 17.99 -2.33 2.39
N PRO A 42 17.73 -3.59 1.99
CA PRO A 42 16.36 -4.03 1.73
C PRO A 42 15.50 -4.04 3.00
N LEU A 43 16.10 -4.33 4.15
CA LEU A 43 15.42 -4.34 5.44
C LEU A 43 14.98 -2.93 5.84
N ILE A 44 15.85 -1.92 5.65
CA ILE A 44 15.53 -0.51 5.94
C ILE A 44 14.36 -0.03 5.07
N VAL A 45 14.37 -0.37 3.78
CA VAL A 45 13.27 -0.03 2.86
C VAL A 45 11.96 -0.67 3.31
N LEU A 46 12.00 -1.94 3.74
CA LEU A 46 10.82 -2.65 4.25
C LEU A 46 10.28 -2.00 5.52
N LEU A 47 11.14 -1.70 6.50
CA LEU A 47 10.76 -1.07 7.76
C LEU A 47 10.15 0.32 7.53
N TYR A 48 10.73 1.12 6.63
CA TYR A 48 10.17 2.41 6.24
C TYR A 48 8.79 2.27 5.60
N ALA A 49 8.62 1.33 4.67
CA ALA A 49 7.33 1.08 4.02
C ALA A 49 6.26 0.68 5.04
N VAL A 50 6.58 -0.23 5.97
CA VAL A 50 5.68 -0.63 7.05
C VAL A 50 5.35 0.55 7.96
N ALA A 51 6.34 1.33 8.38
CA ALA A 51 6.13 2.51 9.21
C ALA A 51 5.22 3.54 8.53
N VAL A 52 5.40 3.80 7.24
CA VAL A 52 4.53 4.71 6.46
C VAL A 52 3.11 4.16 6.35
N ILE A 53 2.94 2.87 6.09
CA ILE A 53 1.61 2.23 6.03
C ILE A 53 0.93 2.33 7.38
N LEU A 54 1.60 1.93 8.47
CA LEU A 54 1.07 2.01 9.83
C LEU A 54 0.72 3.46 10.18
N TRP A 55 1.63 4.40 9.96
CA TRP A 55 1.38 5.82 10.22
C TRP A 55 0.15 6.33 9.46
N ARG A 56 0.05 6.00 8.16
CA ARG A 56 -1.09 6.42 7.35
C ARG A 56 -2.39 5.75 7.77
N VAL A 57 -2.36 4.49 8.19
CA VAL A 57 -3.53 3.76 8.70
C VAL A 57 -3.96 4.34 10.04
N PHE A 58 -3.04 4.56 10.98
CA PHE A 58 -3.33 5.18 12.28
C PHE A 58 -3.79 6.63 12.16
N THR A 59 -3.28 7.39 11.18
CA THR A 59 -3.63 8.79 10.95
C THR A 59 -4.86 8.94 10.05
N PHE A 60 -5.32 7.88 9.37
CA PHE A 60 -6.63 7.86 8.71
C PHE A 60 -7.69 7.84 9.82
N ASN A 61 -8.01 9.02 10.32
CA ASN A 61 -9.10 9.23 11.26
C ASN A 61 -10.36 8.63 10.63
N ASP A 62 -10.98 7.65 11.30
CA ASP A 62 -12.18 7.00 10.81
C ASP A 62 -13.18 8.09 10.39
N CYS A 63 -13.50 8.12 9.09
CA CYS A 63 -14.38 9.12 8.49
C CYS A 63 -15.85 8.80 8.83
N GLU A 64 -16.14 8.56 10.11
CA GLU A 64 -17.47 8.21 10.59
C GLU A 64 -18.51 9.28 10.23
N GLY A 65 -18.11 10.55 10.24
CA GLY A 65 -18.97 11.67 9.84
C GLY A 65 -19.38 11.57 8.37
N ALA A 66 -18.42 11.38 7.46
CA ALA A 66 -18.69 11.24 6.02
C ALA A 66 -19.50 9.96 5.73
N ALA A 67 -19.25 8.87 6.46
CA ALA A 67 -20.04 7.66 6.36
C ALA A 67 -21.50 7.87 6.81
N LYS A 68 -21.73 8.58 7.92
CA LYS A 68 -23.08 8.93 8.41
C LYS A 68 -23.82 9.86 7.44
N GLU A 69 -23.13 10.85 6.89
CA GLU A 69 -23.70 11.77 5.91
C GLU A 69 -24.13 11.03 4.63
N LEU A 70 -23.27 10.16 4.10
CA LEU A 70 -23.59 9.31 2.95
C LEU A 70 -24.79 8.39 3.23
N GLN A 71 -24.86 7.79 4.42
CA GLN A 71 -26.00 6.96 4.82
C GLN A 71 -27.30 7.77 4.88
N GLN A 72 -27.27 9.00 5.41
CA GLN A 72 -28.45 9.88 5.41
C GLN A 72 -28.90 10.24 3.99
N GLN A 73 -27.96 10.54 3.09
CA GLN A 73 -28.28 10.83 1.68
C GLN A 73 -28.93 9.62 0.99
N ILE A 74 -28.48 8.39 1.29
CA ILE A 74 -29.09 7.17 0.76
C ILE A 74 -30.53 7.00 1.26
N ILE A 75 -30.79 7.27 2.55
CA ILE A 75 -32.14 7.16 3.13
C ILE A 75 -33.08 8.17 2.46
N GLN A 76 -32.65 9.44 2.36
CA GLN A 76 -33.45 10.49 1.72
C GLN A 76 -33.72 10.19 0.25
N ALA A 77 -32.73 9.70 -0.49
CA ALA A 77 -32.91 9.30 -1.89
C ALA A 77 -33.89 8.13 -2.04
N LYS A 78 -33.85 7.15 -1.12
CA LYS A 78 -34.82 6.03 -1.10
C LYS A 78 -36.23 6.52 -0.81
N GLU A 79 -36.42 7.45 0.13
CA GLU A 79 -37.72 8.03 0.44
C GLU A 79 -38.30 8.82 -0.74
N ASP A 80 -37.48 9.66 -1.41
CA ASP A 80 -37.90 10.38 -2.62
C ASP A 80 -38.31 9.41 -3.74
N LEU A 81 -37.55 8.35 -3.96
CA LEU A 81 -37.88 7.33 -4.95
C LEU A 81 -39.14 6.54 -4.57
N ARG A 82 -39.35 6.25 -3.29
CA ARG A 82 -40.59 5.60 -2.81
C ARG A 82 -41.80 6.48 -3.03
N SER A 83 -41.67 7.80 -2.84
CA SER A 83 -42.73 8.77 -3.13
C SER A 83 -43.09 8.80 -4.63
N LYS A 84 -42.15 8.42 -5.50
CA LYS A 84 -42.32 8.28 -6.96
C LYS A 84 -42.81 6.89 -7.39
N GLY A 85 -43.13 6.00 -6.45
CA GLY A 85 -43.70 4.69 -6.73
C GLY A 85 -42.68 3.55 -6.91
N PHE A 86 -41.40 3.79 -6.64
CA PHE A 86 -40.39 2.72 -6.66
C PHE A 86 -40.46 1.86 -5.40
N ILE A 87 -40.38 0.53 -5.58
CA ILE A 87 -40.34 -0.46 -4.50
C ILE A 87 -38.92 -1.05 -4.45
N PHE A 88 -38.29 -0.98 -3.28
CA PHE A 88 -36.97 -1.57 -3.05
C PHE A 88 -37.15 -2.91 -2.33
N GLU A 89 -36.49 -3.97 -2.81
CA GLU A 89 -36.35 -5.20 -2.04
C GLU A 89 -35.32 -4.97 -0.93
N GLU A 90 -35.74 -5.13 0.32
CA GLU A 90 -34.79 -5.23 1.44
C GLU A 90 -34.16 -6.63 1.39
N LYS A 91 -32.83 -6.67 1.36
CA LYS A 91 -32.04 -7.89 1.26
C LYS A 91 -31.32 -8.16 2.58
#